data_AF-A0A8T4QJL1-F1
#
_entry.id   AF-A0A8T4QJL1-F1
#
_cell.length_a   1.000
_cell.length_b   1.000
_cell.length_c   1.000
_cell.angle_alpha   90.00
_cell.angle_beta   90.00
_cell.angle_gamma   90.00
#
_symmetry.space_group_name_H-M   'P 1'
#
loop_
_entity.id
_entity.type
_entity.pdbx_description
1 polymer ?
#
loop_
_entity_poly.entity_id
_entity_poly.type
_entity_poly.pdbx_seq_one_letter_code
_entity_poly.pdbx_strand_id
1 'polypeptide(L)'
;MANVSLTVPDELKVKMDKFPWINWSEVAREEAIKREMLHEDFEEFNRIVSKSKLTEEDAMRLAKEVNRGMHERYKKLYPGLR
;
A
#
# COMPACT_ATOMS: atom_id res chain seq x y z
N MET A 1 -8.14 -13.21 24.95
CA MET A 1 -8.43 -12.92 23.52
C MET A 1 -9.42 -11.77 23.47
N ALA A 2 -9.23 -10.83 22.56
CA ALA A 2 -10.18 -9.74 22.32
C ALA A 2 -11.31 -10.23 21.41
N ASN A 3 -12.55 -9.80 21.72
CA ASN A 3 -13.73 -10.10 20.90
C ASN A 3 -14.20 -8.82 20.22
N VAL A 4 -14.57 -8.92 18.95
CA VAL A 4 -15.12 -7.83 18.15
C VAL A 4 -16.51 -8.25 17.70
N SER A 5 -17.53 -7.45 18.06
CA SER A 5 -18.91 -7.63 17.61
C SER A 5 -19.23 -6.59 16.54
N LEU A 6 -19.80 -7.02 15.42
CA LEU A 6 -20.05 -6.19 14.25
C LEU A 6 -21.53 -6.26 13.89
N THR A 7 -22.17 -5.10 13.73
CA THR A 7 -23.54 -5.01 13.19
C THR A 7 -23.45 -4.75 11.70
N VAL A 8 -24.15 -5.57 10.91
CA VAL A 8 -24.23 -5.43 9.45
C VAL A 8 -25.65 -5.02 9.04
N PRO A 9 -25.82 -4.28 7.94
CA PRO A 9 -27.15 -3.99 7.37
C PRO A 9 -27.89 -5.29 6.99
N ASP A 10 -29.21 -5.29 7.14
CA ASP A 10 -30.05 -6.46 6.85
C ASP A 10 -29.87 -6.97 5.41
N GLU A 11 -29.73 -6.07 4.45
CA GLU A 11 -29.47 -6.41 3.04
C GLU A 11 -28.18 -7.21 2.85
N LEU A 12 -27.14 -6.89 3.62
CA LEU A 12 -25.87 -7.60 3.58
C LEU A 12 -26.01 -8.96 4.26
N LYS A 13 -26.72 -9.04 5.39
CA LYS A 13 -27.01 -10.30 6.08
C LYS A 13 -27.72 -11.30 5.15
N VAL A 14 -28.73 -10.84 4.41
CA VAL A 14 -29.43 -11.67 3.41
C VAL A 14 -28.49 -12.20 2.34
N LYS A 15 -27.51 -11.41 1.88
CA LYS A 15 -26.50 -11.87 0.90
C LYS A 15 -25.56 -12.89 1.52
N MET A 16 -25.13 -12.68 2.77
CA MET A 16 -24.25 -13.60 3.48
C MET A 16 -24.91 -14.96 3.72
N ASP A 17 -26.19 -14.96 4.09
CA ASP A 17 -26.96 -16.18 4.36
C ASP A 17 -27.17 -17.05 3.11
N LYS A 18 -27.04 -16.50 1.91
CA LYS A 18 -27.03 -17.27 0.64
C LYS A 18 -25.77 -18.12 0.48
N PHE A 19 -24.70 -17.82 1.20
CA PHE A 19 -23.42 -18.51 1.13
C PHE A 19 -23.01 -19.03 2.51
N PRO A 20 -23.76 -19.99 3.09
CA PRO A 20 -23.53 -20.47 4.46
C PRO A 20 -22.22 -21.26 4.62
N TRP A 21 -21.61 -21.71 3.52
CA TRP A 21 -20.30 -22.36 3.54
C TRP A 21 -19.13 -21.39 3.73
N ILE A 22 -19.36 -20.08 3.63
CA ILE A 22 -18.33 -19.07 3.87
C ILE A 22 -18.26 -18.75 5.36
N ASN A 23 -17.06 -18.82 5.95
CA ASN A 23 -16.82 -18.34 7.31
C ASN A 23 -16.73 -16.81 7.31
N TRP A 24 -17.87 -16.15 7.34
CA TRP A 24 -17.97 -14.69 7.30
C TRP A 24 -17.25 -13.98 8.45
N SER A 25 -17.13 -14.62 9.61
CA SER A 25 -16.37 -14.07 10.75
C SER A 25 -14.87 -13.99 10.44
N GLU A 26 -14.35 -14.96 9.70
CA GLU A 26 -12.93 -14.94 9.28
C GLU A 26 -12.69 -13.88 8.22
N VAL A 27 -13.57 -13.78 7.23
CA VAL A 27 -13.51 -12.73 6.20
C VAL A 27 -13.52 -11.34 6.84
N ALA A 28 -14.41 -11.11 7.82
CA ALA A 28 -14.47 -9.83 8.53
C ALA A 28 -13.18 -9.56 9.33
N ARG A 29 -12.61 -10.59 9.97
CA ARG A 29 -11.37 -10.46 10.75
C ARG A 29 -10.17 -10.13 9.86
N GLU A 30 -9.99 -10.86 8.76
CA GLU A 30 -8.90 -10.62 7.82
C GLU A 30 -8.95 -9.22 7.24
N GLU A 31 -10.13 -8.78 6.79
CA GLU A 31 -10.27 -7.45 6.20
C GLU A 31 -10.09 -6.33 7.23
N ALA A 32 -10.54 -6.52 8.47
CA ALA A 32 -10.29 -5.56 9.55
C ALA A 32 -8.78 -5.45 9.87
N ILE A 33 -8.08 -6.58 10.02
CA ILE A 33 -6.64 -6.59 10.31
C ILE A 33 -5.86 -5.96 9.15
N LYS A 34 -6.15 -6.32 7.89
CA LYS A 34 -5.49 -5.73 6.72
C LYS A 34 -5.66 -4.22 6.68
N ARG A 35 -6.87 -3.71 6.93
CA ARG A 35 -7.14 -2.26 6.94
C ARG A 35 -6.40 -1.56 8.06
N GLU A 36 -6.35 -2.16 9.25
CA GLU A 36 -5.61 -1.59 10.38
C GLU A 36 -4.11 -1.55 10.09
N MET A 37 -3.53 -2.64 9.56
CA MET A 37 -2.12 -2.65 9.14
C MET A 37 -1.83 -1.60 8.07
N LEU A 38 -2.72 -1.46 7.08
CA LEU A 38 -2.59 -0.39 6.07
C LEU A 38 -2.67 1.00 6.71
N HIS A 39 -3.52 1.18 7.72
CA HIS A 39 -3.61 2.44 8.47
C HIS A 39 -2.31 2.73 9.22
N GLU A 40 -1.74 1.75 9.93
CA GLU A 40 -0.44 1.85 10.59
C GLU A 40 0.68 2.20 9.60
N ASP A 41 0.71 1.56 8.42
CA ASP A 41 1.67 1.86 7.36
C ASP A 41 1.55 3.31 6.85
N PHE A 42 0.32 3.80 6.67
CA PHE A 42 0.06 5.18 6.26
C PHE A 42 0.41 6.19 7.35
N GLU A 43 0.14 5.88 8.61
CA GLU A 43 0.54 6.73 9.74
C GLU A 43 2.07 6.82 9.85
N GLU A 44 2.77 5.69 9.71
CA GLU A 44 4.22 5.66 9.72
C GLU A 44 4.81 6.39 8.52
N PHE A 45 4.25 6.19 7.33
CA PHE A 45 4.61 6.96 6.14
C PHE A 45 4.44 8.46 6.40
N ASN A 46 3.28 8.90 6.90
CA ASN A 46 3.01 10.29 7.24
C ASN A 46 3.99 10.83 8.28
N ARG A 47 4.33 10.04 9.31
CA ARG A 47 5.33 10.40 10.31
C ARG A 47 6.70 10.64 9.69
N ILE A 48 7.13 9.78 8.77
CA ILE A 48 8.40 9.92 8.04
C ILE A 48 8.37 11.17 7.16
N VAL A 49 7.33 11.34 6.33
CA VAL A 49 7.28 12.46 5.38
C VAL A 49 7.03 13.81 6.06
N SER A 50 6.40 13.85 7.24
CA SER A 50 6.14 15.09 7.99
C SER A 50 7.41 15.87 8.35
N LYS A 51 8.56 15.19 8.44
CA LYS A 51 9.87 15.80 8.71
C LYS A 51 10.70 16.03 7.44
N SER A 52 10.19 15.59 6.29
CA SER A 52 10.88 15.75 5.01
C SER A 52 10.90 17.21 4.60
N LYS A 53 12.06 17.66 4.11
CA LYS A 53 12.23 18.97 3.46
C LYS A 53 12.37 18.84 1.94
N LEU A 54 12.12 17.63 1.41
CA LEU A 54 12.27 17.35 -0.01
C LEU A 54 11.26 18.19 -0.80
N THR A 55 11.77 19.06 -1.66
CA THR A 55 10.94 19.86 -2.56
C THR A 55 10.72 19.15 -3.90
N GLU A 56 9.76 19.63 -4.69
CA GLU A 56 9.55 19.14 -6.05
C GLU A 56 10.80 19.37 -6.94
N GLU A 57 11.48 20.51 -6.75
CA GLU A 57 12.73 20.82 -7.45
C GLU A 57 13.85 19.84 -7.09
N ASP A 58 13.97 19.46 -5.81
CA ASP A 58 14.91 18.44 -5.36
C ASP A 58 14.60 17.07 -5.99
N ALA A 59 13.31 16.70 -6.04
CA ALA A 59 12.87 15.46 -6.67
C ALA A 59 13.20 15.44 -8.17
N MET A 60 12.95 16.54 -8.88
CA MET A 60 13.30 16.67 -10.31
C MET A 60 14.82 16.61 -10.54
N ARG A 61 15.63 17.21 -9.66
CA ARG A 61 17.09 17.15 -9.73
C ARG A 61 17.57 15.71 -9.56
N LEU A 62 17.09 15.01 -8.52
CA LEU A 62 17.44 13.61 -8.27
C LEU A 62 17.02 12.70 -9.43
N ALA A 63 15.84 12.90 -10.00
CA ALA A 63 15.37 12.13 -11.16
C ALA A 63 16.33 12.26 -12.35
N LYS A 64 16.82 13.48 -12.64
CA LYS A 64 17.81 13.71 -13.71
C LYS A 64 19.14 13.02 -13.42
N GLU A 65 19.61 13.09 -12.18
CA GLU A 65 20.86 12.45 -11.76
C GLU A 65 20.79 10.93 -11.88
N VAL A 66 19.71 10.31 -11.40
CA VAL A 66 19.47 8.87 -11.51
C VAL A 66 19.41 8.45 -12.97
N ASN A 67 18.64 9.17 -13.81
CA ASN A 67 18.53 8.86 -15.24
C ASN A 67 19.88 8.93 -15.94
N ARG A 68 20.69 9.95 -15.65
CA ARG A 68 22.05 10.07 -16.19
C ARG A 68 22.93 8.91 -15.73
N GLY A 69 22.92 8.59 -14.44
CA GLY A 69 23.71 7.49 -13.89
C GLY A 69 23.33 6.14 -14.51
N MET A 70 22.04 5.88 -14.66
CA MET A 70 21.53 4.69 -15.33
C MET A 70 21.94 4.65 -16.80
N HIS A 71 21.79 5.76 -17.54
CA HIS A 71 22.22 5.86 -18.93
C HIS A 71 23.71 5.50 -19.09
N GLU A 72 24.59 6.10 -18.30
CA GLU A 72 26.02 5.82 -18.36
C GLU A 72 26.35 4.36 -18.01
N ARG A 73 25.64 3.79 -17.03
CA ARG A 73 25.79 2.38 -16.67
C ARG A 73 25.39 1.47 -17.83
N TYR A 74 24.22 1.69 -18.44
CA TYR A 74 23.75 0.87 -19.55
C TYR A 74 24.59 1.03 -20.80
N LYS A 75 25.09 2.23 -21.09
CA LYS A 75 26.01 2.48 -22.20
C LYS A 75 27.31 1.67 -22.06
N LYS A 76 27.83 1.53 -20.84
CA LYS A 76 29.00 0.68 -20.55
C LYS A 76 28.69 -0.80 -20.68
N LEU A 77 27.52 -1.24 -20.20
CA LEU A 77 27.12 -2.65 -20.25
C LEU A 77 26.75 -3.11 -21.66
N TYR A 78 26.22 -2.21 -22.49
CA TYR A 78 25.70 -2.52 -23.83
C TYR A 78 26.19 -1.51 -24.88
N PRO A 79 27.51 -1.48 -25.19
CA PRO A 79 28.10 -0.49 -26.08
C PRO A 79 27.62 -0.58 -27.55
N GLY A 80 26.96 -1.69 -27.93
CA GLY A 80 26.43 -1.92 -29.27
C GLY A 80 24.96 -1.56 -29.48
N LEU A 81 24.21 -1.23 -28.42
CA LEU A 81 22.85 -0.70 -28.55
C LEU A 81 22.93 0.81 -28.77
N ARG A 82 22.68 1.23 -30.01
CA ARG A 82 22.37 2.63 -30.36
C ARG A 82 20.87 2.83 -30.38
#